data_AF-A0A4U0XJI4-F1
#
_entry.id   AF-A0A4U0XJI4-F1
#
_cell.length_a   1.000
_cell.length_b   1.000
_cell.length_c   1.000
_cell.angle_alpha   90.00
_cell.angle_beta   90.00
_cell.angle_gamma   90.00
#
_symmetry.space_group_name_H-M   'P 1'
#
loop_
_entity.id
_entity.type
_entity.pdbx_description
1 polymer ?
#
loop_
_entity_poly.entity_id
_entity_poly.type
_entity_poly.pdbx_seq_one_letter_code
_entity_poly.pdbx_strand_id
1 'polypeptide(L)'
;MSTAAKTTLATTALGTIGIILFVHHQQTADKAAMHQGVIRDMEQQRIKRERQADFEMQRVLEEEYRKVQSPYSAYIGLAWMFTIVCTFGYSSYLPWSVSNFFINYTMLLLAPVLFIGWKVIHRTKFVGPLQADLVWERPTVDAYEATFMEPPVGFWSEMLDLCTFGKLHKGRDRRASSVAQM
;
A
#
# COMPACT_ATOMS: atom_id res chain seq x y z
N MET A 1 -44.02 40.55 -62.20
CA MET A 1 -43.02 39.49 -61.95
C MET A 1 -43.71 38.13 -61.90
N SER A 2 -43.23 37.17 -62.68
CA SER A 2 -43.74 35.80 -62.76
C SER A 2 -43.81 35.15 -61.38
N THR A 3 -44.92 34.44 -61.11
CA THR A 3 -45.17 33.71 -59.85
C THR A 3 -44.04 32.73 -59.52
N ALA A 4 -43.38 32.17 -60.54
CA ALA A 4 -42.23 31.28 -60.39
C ALA A 4 -40.99 31.94 -59.76
N ALA A 5 -40.76 33.24 -60.00
CA ALA A 5 -39.61 33.95 -59.42
C ALA A 5 -39.82 34.29 -57.94
N LYS A 6 -41.07 34.49 -57.52
CA LYS A 6 -41.43 34.78 -56.12
C LYS A 6 -41.30 33.53 -55.25
N THR A 7 -41.64 32.35 -55.78
CA THR A 7 -41.53 31.07 -55.05
C THR A 7 -40.08 30.66 -54.86
N THR A 8 -39.21 30.83 -55.86
CA THR A 8 -37.78 30.52 -55.73
C THR A 8 -37.07 31.43 -54.73
N LEU A 9 -37.46 32.70 -54.65
CA LEU A 9 -36.85 33.67 -53.74
C LEU A 9 -37.33 33.47 -52.29
N ALA A 10 -38.61 33.12 -52.09
CA ALA A 10 -39.14 32.78 -50.77
C ALA A 10 -38.52 31.47 -50.22
N THR A 11 -38.31 30.47 -51.07
CA THR A 11 -37.71 29.19 -50.64
C THR A 11 -36.24 29.32 -50.26
N THR A 12 -35.46 30.10 -51.01
CA THR A 12 -34.06 30.40 -50.64
C THR A 12 -33.97 31.23 -49.36
N ALA A 13 -34.81 32.25 -49.21
CA ALA A 13 -34.84 33.05 -47.98
C ALA A 13 -35.18 32.22 -46.73
N LEU A 14 -36.18 31.33 -46.82
CA LEU A 14 -36.53 30.41 -45.72
C LEU A 14 -35.42 29.40 -45.44
N GLY A 15 -34.76 28.88 -46.48
CA GLY A 15 -33.60 28.00 -46.34
C GLY A 15 -32.45 28.68 -45.62
N THR A 16 -32.13 29.93 -45.97
CA THR A 16 -31.08 30.72 -45.30
C THR A 16 -31.42 30.98 -43.84
N ILE A 17 -32.66 31.38 -43.53
CA ILE A 17 -33.10 31.60 -42.14
C ILE A 17 -33.04 30.30 -41.34
N GLY A 18 -33.46 29.17 -41.93
CA GLY A 18 -33.39 27.85 -41.32
C GLY A 18 -31.98 27.42 -40.96
N ILE A 19 -31.01 27.66 -41.85
CA ILE A 19 -29.59 27.36 -41.60
C ILE A 19 -29.06 28.21 -40.44
N ILE A 20 -29.40 29.50 -40.39
CA ILE A 20 -28.95 30.39 -39.29
C ILE A 20 -29.50 29.91 -37.94
N LEU A 21 -30.80 29.59 -37.88
CA LEU A 21 -31.41 29.06 -36.65
C LEU A 21 -30.80 27.73 -36.22
N PHE A 22 -30.57 26.83 -37.19
CA PHE A 22 -29.92 25.54 -36.93
C PHE A 22 -28.49 25.69 -36.41
N VAL A 23 -27.67 26.52 -37.05
CA VAL A 23 -26.30 26.79 -36.60
C VAL A 23 -26.29 27.42 -35.21
N HIS A 24 -27.21 28.34 -34.92
CA HIS A 24 -27.24 28.97 -33.60
C HIS A 24 -27.66 27.99 -32.50
N HIS A 25 -28.59 27.08 -32.81
CA HIS A 25 -28.94 25.98 -31.93
C HIS A 25 -27.74 25.04 -31.70
N GLN A 26 -26.98 24.70 -32.75
CA GLN A 26 -25.78 23.85 -32.66
C GLN A 26 -24.67 24.51 -31.85
N GLN A 27 -24.39 25.80 -32.09
CA GLN A 27 -23.40 26.57 -31.32
C GLN A 27 -23.74 26.63 -29.83
N THR A 28 -25.04 26.68 -29.48
CA THR A 28 -25.48 26.69 -28.08
C THR A 28 -25.27 25.34 -27.42
N ALA A 29 -25.54 24.24 -28.15
CA ALA A 29 -25.27 22.88 -27.69
C ALA A 29 -23.76 22.62 -27.50
N ASP A 30 -22.93 23.06 -28.45
CA ASP A 30 -21.48 22.91 -28.41
C ASP A 30 -20.86 23.69 -27.24
N LYS A 31 -21.35 24.91 -26.96
CA LYS A 31 -20.89 25.72 -25.81
C LYS A 31 -21.25 25.07 -24.48
N ALA A 32 -22.44 24.47 -24.36
CA ALA A 32 -22.85 23.74 -23.17
C ALA A 32 -21.97 22.48 -22.94
N ALA A 33 -21.64 21.75 -24.01
CA ALA A 33 -20.76 20.59 -23.94
C ALA A 33 -19.32 20.94 -23.52
N MET A 34 -18.77 22.06 -24.02
CA MET A 34 -17.44 22.53 -23.63
C MET A 34 -17.34 22.91 -22.14
N HIS A 35 -18.38 23.55 -21.57
CA HIS A 35 -18.42 23.85 -20.14
C HIS A 35 -18.53 22.57 -19.27
N GLN A 36 -19.29 21.57 -19.72
CA GLN A 36 -19.35 20.28 -19.03
C GLN A 36 -18.01 19.54 -19.05
N GLY A 37 -17.21 19.70 -20.11
CA GLY A 37 -15.85 19.17 -20.17
C GLY A 37 -14.94 19.73 -19.08
N VAL A 38 -14.98 21.05 -18.86
CA VAL A 38 -14.20 21.72 -17.80
C VAL A 38 -14.63 21.26 -16.41
N ILE A 39 -15.94 21.12 -16.17
CA ILE A 39 -16.47 20.67 -14.87
C ILE A 39 -15.98 19.25 -14.54
N ARG A 40 -16.07 18.33 -15.50
CA ARG A 40 -15.59 16.95 -15.33
C ARG A 40 -14.07 16.91 -15.13
N ASP A 41 -13.31 17.72 -15.86
CA ASP A 41 -11.86 17.77 -15.71
C ASP A 41 -11.46 18.34 -14.34
N MET A 42 -12.19 19.36 -13.86
CA MET A 42 -12.01 19.91 -12.50
C MET A 42 -12.31 18.87 -11.41
N GLU A 43 -13.35 18.07 -11.56
CA GLU A 43 -13.72 17.02 -10.60
C GLU A 43 -12.70 15.88 -10.59
N GLN A 44 -12.23 15.46 -11.78
CA GLN A 44 -11.15 14.49 -11.90
C GLN A 44 -9.83 15.01 -11.32
N GLN A 45 -9.51 16.29 -11.54
CA GLN A 45 -8.34 16.93 -10.95
C GLN A 45 -8.45 16.99 -9.42
N ARG A 46 -9.64 17.27 -8.88
CA ARG A 46 -9.88 17.25 -7.43
C ARG A 46 -9.63 15.86 -6.84
N ILE A 47 -10.23 14.82 -7.41
CA ILE A 47 -10.06 13.43 -6.95
C ILE A 47 -8.58 13.00 -7.05
N LYS A 48 -7.87 13.40 -8.11
CA LYS A 48 -6.43 13.13 -8.23
C LYS A 48 -5.61 13.83 -7.14
N ARG A 49 -5.94 15.07 -6.79
CA ARG A 49 -5.27 15.80 -5.70
C ARG A 49 -5.54 15.18 -4.34
N GLU A 50 -6.79 14.77 -4.08
CA GLU A 50 -7.17 14.09 -2.83
C GLU A 50 -6.37 12.77 -2.70
N ARG A 51 -6.32 11.96 -3.75
CA ARG A 51 -5.49 10.74 -3.77
C ARG A 51 -4.01 11.02 -3.57
N GLN A 52 -3.48 12.07 -4.20
CA GLN A 52 -2.07 12.47 -4.00
C GLN A 52 -1.79 12.88 -2.55
N ALA A 53 -2.70 13.64 -1.93
CA ALA A 53 -2.58 14.03 -0.53
C ALA A 53 -2.62 12.81 0.41
N ASP A 54 -3.47 11.82 0.13
CA ASP A 54 -3.53 10.58 0.91
C ASP A 54 -2.22 9.77 0.80
N PHE A 55 -1.67 9.65 -0.41
CA PHE A 55 -0.37 9.01 -0.61
C PHE A 55 0.76 9.75 0.08
N GLU A 56 0.77 11.09 0.04
CA GLU A 56 1.77 11.90 0.73
C GLU A 56 1.68 11.73 2.26
N MET A 57 0.47 11.73 2.81
CA MET A 57 0.25 11.49 4.24
C MET A 57 0.79 10.12 4.66
N GLN A 58 0.50 9.06 3.90
CA GLN A 58 1.03 7.72 4.16
C GLN A 58 2.56 7.69 4.13
N ARG A 59 3.19 8.37 3.17
CA ARG A 59 4.65 8.44 3.07
C ARG A 59 5.27 9.19 4.25
N VAL A 60 4.65 10.28 4.71
CA VAL A 60 5.13 11.03 5.88
C VAL A 60 5.06 10.19 7.14
N LEU A 61 3.93 9.51 7.37
CA LEU A 61 3.77 8.60 8.50
C LEU A 61 4.81 7.47 8.46
N GLU A 62 5.01 6.87 7.29
CA GLU A 62 6.02 5.84 7.12
C GLU A 62 7.44 6.35 7.41
N GLU A 63 7.79 7.55 6.93
CA GLU A 63 9.07 8.17 7.24
C GLU A 63 9.25 8.43 8.74
N GLU A 64 8.18 8.79 9.43
CA GLU A 64 8.17 8.97 10.88
C GLU A 64 8.39 7.63 11.61
N TYR A 65 7.66 6.58 11.24
CA TYR A 65 7.84 5.24 11.80
C TYR A 65 9.23 4.66 11.51
N ARG A 66 9.75 4.87 10.31
CA ARG A 66 11.09 4.40 9.92
C ARG A 66 12.20 5.10 10.70
N LYS A 67 12.00 6.35 11.15
CA LYS A 67 12.94 7.02 12.07
C LYS A 67 12.93 6.39 13.46
N VAL A 68 11.76 5.93 13.93
CA VAL A 68 11.62 5.24 15.21
C VAL A 68 12.26 3.84 15.17
N GLN A 69 12.16 3.14 14.02
CA GLN A 69 12.86 1.88 13.79
C GLN A 69 14.37 2.12 13.61
N SER A 70 15.03 2.36 14.74
CA SER A 70 16.44 2.70 14.80
C SER A 70 17.32 1.56 14.28
N PRO A 71 18.31 1.84 13.42
CA PRO A 71 19.25 0.84 12.91
C PRO A 71 20.05 0.16 14.04
N TYR A 72 20.11 0.78 15.22
CA TYR A 72 20.81 0.25 16.39
C TYR A 72 20.06 -0.88 17.09
N SER A 73 18.74 -1.03 16.87
CA SER A 73 17.93 -2.07 17.53
C SER A 73 18.45 -3.48 17.25
N ALA A 74 18.87 -3.76 16.01
CA ALA A 74 19.44 -5.04 15.62
C ALA A 74 20.78 -5.32 16.32
N TYR A 75 21.64 -4.31 16.46
CA TYR A 75 22.93 -4.43 17.16
C TYR A 75 22.75 -4.63 18.67
N ILE A 76 21.78 -3.93 19.28
CA ILE A 76 21.43 -4.10 20.69
C ILE A 76 20.92 -5.53 20.93
N GLY A 77 20.03 -6.03 20.07
CA GLY A 77 19.54 -7.40 20.13
C GLY A 77 20.66 -8.44 19.99
N LEU A 78 21.58 -8.22 19.05
CA LEU A 78 22.74 -9.10 18.85
C LEU A 78 23.66 -9.12 20.08
N ALA A 79 23.98 -7.96 20.65
CA ALA A 79 24.79 -7.86 21.86
C ALA A 79 24.13 -8.54 23.06
N TRP A 80 22.80 -8.38 23.19
CA TRP A 80 22.01 -9.01 24.24
C TRP A 80 22.01 -10.54 24.12
N MET A 81 21.76 -11.06 22.92
CA MET A 81 21.77 -12.51 22.65
C MET A 81 23.15 -13.12 22.87
N PHE A 82 24.22 -12.44 22.44
CA PHE A 82 25.59 -12.86 22.72
C PHE A 82 25.86 -12.97 24.23
N THR A 83 25.44 -11.97 25.00
CA THR A 83 25.62 -11.95 26.46
C THR A 83 24.86 -13.09 27.15
N ILE A 84 23.62 -13.37 26.73
CA ILE A 84 22.82 -14.49 27.26
C ILE A 84 23.53 -15.82 27.02
N VAL A 85 24.02 -16.05 25.80
CA VAL A 85 24.69 -17.31 25.43
C VAL A 85 25.98 -17.51 26.25
N CYS A 86 26.78 -16.45 26.43
CA CYS A 86 28.01 -16.52 27.21
C CYS A 86 27.75 -16.76 28.70
N THR A 87 26.68 -16.16 29.26
CA THR A 87 26.34 -16.31 30.68
C THR A 87 25.61 -17.62 30.98
N PHE A 88 24.78 -18.14 30.07
CA PHE A 88 24.03 -19.38 30.29
C PHE A 88 24.94 -20.61 30.44
N GLY A 89 26.01 -20.69 29.65
CA GLY A 89 26.99 -21.79 29.72
C GLY A 89 28.19 -21.51 30.63
N TYR A 90 28.07 -20.63 31.63
CA TYR A 90 29.21 -20.12 32.41
C TYR A 90 30.06 -21.21 33.09
N SER A 91 29.46 -22.35 33.42
CA SER A 91 30.12 -23.52 34.01
C SER A 91 31.20 -24.15 33.11
N SER A 92 31.23 -23.78 31.83
CA SER A 92 32.27 -24.18 30.89
C SER A 92 33.58 -23.41 31.11
N TYR A 93 33.49 -22.20 31.66
CA TYR A 93 34.62 -21.28 31.82
C TYR A 93 35.28 -21.36 33.21
N LEU A 94 34.58 -21.87 34.23
CA LEU A 94 35.09 -21.97 35.61
C LEU A 94 34.87 -23.37 36.22
N PRO A 95 35.93 -24.17 36.47
CA PRO A 95 37.22 -24.19 35.77
C PRO A 95 37.04 -24.62 34.30
N TRP A 96 37.96 -24.24 33.41
CA TRP A 96 37.88 -24.56 31.99
C TRP A 96 37.70 -26.07 31.74
N SER A 97 36.54 -26.45 31.21
CA SER A 97 36.17 -27.84 30.93
C SER A 97 35.68 -27.98 29.50
N VAL A 98 36.46 -28.71 28.69
CA VAL A 98 36.13 -28.99 27.28
C VAL A 98 34.83 -29.78 27.18
N SER A 99 34.59 -30.71 28.10
CA SER A 99 33.37 -31.53 28.10
C SER A 99 32.12 -30.67 28.30
N ASN A 100 32.13 -29.76 29.30
CA ASN A 100 31.02 -28.84 29.54
C ASN A 100 30.82 -27.86 28.39
N PHE A 101 31.91 -27.38 27.77
CA PHE A 101 31.83 -26.51 26.60
C PHE A 101 31.08 -27.18 25.45
N PHE A 102 31.44 -28.41 25.09
CA PHE A 102 30.73 -29.13 24.03
C PHE A 102 29.28 -29.45 24.42
N ILE A 103 29.00 -29.92 25.63
CA ILE A 103 27.62 -30.22 26.06
C ILE A 103 26.71 -28.99 25.95
N ASN A 104 27.19 -27.81 26.38
CA ASN A 104 26.38 -26.59 26.40
C ASN A 104 26.31 -25.88 25.05
N TYR A 105 27.34 -25.98 24.19
CA TYR A 105 27.46 -25.18 22.97
C TYR A 105 27.41 -25.97 21.65
N THR A 106 27.31 -27.30 21.67
CA THR A 106 27.29 -28.12 20.44
C THR A 106 26.18 -27.67 19.49
N MET A 107 24.96 -27.43 19.98
CA MET A 107 23.85 -27.00 19.12
C MET A 107 24.09 -25.62 18.50
N LEU A 108 24.76 -24.72 19.23
CA LEU A 108 25.10 -23.40 18.74
C LEU A 108 26.20 -23.44 17.66
N LEU A 109 27.15 -24.37 17.78
CA LEU A 109 28.17 -24.62 16.76
C LEU A 109 27.62 -25.38 15.55
N LEU A 110 26.62 -26.24 15.74
CA LEU A 110 25.98 -27.00 14.68
C LEU A 110 25.19 -26.08 13.72
N ALA A 111 24.50 -25.06 14.25
CA ALA A 111 23.70 -24.14 13.45
C ALA A 111 24.48 -23.45 12.30
N PRO A 112 25.65 -22.79 12.51
CA PRO A 112 26.42 -22.21 11.42
C PRO A 112 27.01 -23.28 10.49
N VAL A 113 27.36 -24.47 11.00
CA VAL A 113 27.81 -25.60 10.14
C VAL A 113 26.71 -26.04 9.19
N LEU A 114 25.48 -26.22 9.67
CA LEU A 114 24.32 -26.56 8.85
C LEU A 114 23.96 -25.43 7.89
N PHE A 115 24.04 -24.17 8.32
CA PHE A 115 23.76 -23.02 7.47
C PHE A 115 24.78 -22.90 6.32
N ILE A 116 26.08 -23.01 6.63
CA ILE A 116 27.14 -23.00 5.61
C ILE A 116 27.01 -24.23 4.72
N GLY A 117 26.72 -25.41 5.28
CA GLY A 117 26.47 -26.64 4.53
C GLY A 117 25.33 -26.48 3.53
N TRP A 118 24.17 -25.98 3.98
CA TRP A 118 23.03 -25.66 3.11
C TRP A 118 23.43 -24.66 2.03
N LYS A 119 24.17 -23.61 2.39
CA LYS A 119 24.58 -22.57 1.46
C LYS A 119 25.57 -23.06 0.41
N VAL A 120 26.46 -23.98 0.77
CA VAL A 120 27.40 -24.65 -0.15
C VAL A 120 26.67 -25.60 -1.08
N ILE A 121 25.73 -26.40 -0.57
CA ILE A 121 24.94 -27.37 -1.36
C ILE A 121 23.99 -26.64 -2.32
N HIS A 122 23.20 -25.70 -1.82
CA HIS A 122 22.16 -25.01 -2.60
C HIS A 122 22.64 -23.73 -3.28
N ARG A 123 23.92 -23.37 -3.12
CA ARG A 123 24.57 -22.22 -3.80
C ARG A 123 23.71 -20.95 -3.73
N THR A 124 23.11 -20.67 -2.58
CA THR A 124 22.22 -19.52 -2.42
C THR A 124 23.03 -18.22 -2.37
N LYS A 125 22.58 -17.19 -3.09
CA LYS A 125 23.26 -15.89 -3.17
C LYS A 125 23.13 -15.15 -1.84
N PHE A 126 24.21 -14.53 -1.37
CA PHE A 126 24.13 -13.59 -0.26
C PHE A 126 23.53 -12.28 -0.78
N VAL A 127 22.32 -11.94 -0.32
CA VAL A 127 21.70 -10.67 -0.66
C VAL A 127 22.35 -9.59 0.20
N GLY A 128 22.95 -8.59 -0.43
CA GLY A 128 23.54 -7.46 0.28
C GLY A 128 22.45 -6.62 0.94
N PRO A 129 22.74 -5.90 2.05
CA PRO A 129 21.75 -5.08 2.74
C PRO A 129 21.08 -4.03 1.84
N LEU A 130 21.81 -3.49 0.85
CA LEU A 130 21.29 -2.51 -0.10
C LEU A 130 20.32 -3.12 -1.13
N GLN A 131 20.43 -4.42 -1.38
CA GLN A 131 19.58 -5.17 -2.31
C GLN A 131 18.49 -5.96 -1.57
N ALA A 132 18.48 -5.91 -0.23
CA ALA A 132 17.47 -6.55 0.57
C ALA A 132 16.16 -5.78 0.44
N ASP A 133 15.14 -6.44 -0.08
CA ASP A 133 13.81 -5.85 -0.19
C ASP A 133 13.14 -5.84 1.18
N LEU A 134 13.11 -4.67 1.82
CA LEU A 134 12.41 -4.43 3.09
C LEU A 134 10.92 -4.14 2.90
N VAL A 135 10.47 -3.95 1.65
CA VAL A 135 9.08 -3.58 1.29
C VAL A 135 8.29 -4.81 0.80
N TRP A 136 8.92 -6.00 0.83
CA TRP A 136 8.35 -7.25 0.34
C TRP A 136 6.90 -7.49 0.80
N GLU A 137 6.03 -7.95 -0.12
CA GLU A 137 4.58 -8.21 0.04
C GLU A 137 3.69 -7.06 0.55
N ARG A 138 4.26 -5.97 1.07
CA ARG A 138 3.53 -4.82 1.60
C ARG A 138 2.47 -4.25 0.65
N PRO A 139 2.70 -4.00 -0.65
CA PRO A 139 1.64 -3.48 -1.53
C PRO A 139 0.46 -4.45 -1.69
N THR A 140 0.71 -5.76 -1.59
CA THR A 140 -0.34 -6.78 -1.64
C THR A 140 -1.12 -6.83 -0.33
N VAL A 141 -0.43 -6.71 0.81
CA VAL A 141 -1.03 -6.63 2.15
C VAL A 141 -1.83 -5.35 2.32
N ASP A 142 -1.29 -4.20 1.93
CA ASP A 142 -1.97 -2.90 1.98
C ASP A 142 -3.24 -2.91 1.11
N ALA A 143 -3.19 -3.51 -0.09
CA ALA A 143 -4.36 -3.67 -0.96
C ALA A 143 -5.41 -4.62 -0.34
N TYR A 144 -4.97 -5.64 0.39
CA TYR A 144 -5.86 -6.54 1.13
C TYR A 144 -6.47 -5.82 2.34
N GLU A 145 -5.68 -5.08 3.10
CA GLU A 145 -6.10 -4.32 4.28
C GLU A 145 -7.09 -3.21 3.91
N ALA A 146 -6.88 -2.55 2.77
CA ALA A 146 -7.81 -1.57 2.22
C ALA A 146 -9.19 -2.16 1.87
N THR A 147 -9.38 -3.49 1.84
CA THR A 147 -10.72 -4.09 1.68
C THR A 147 -11.53 -4.16 2.98
N PHE A 148 -10.91 -3.92 4.14
CA PHE A 148 -11.61 -3.86 5.42
C PHE A 148 -12.22 -2.46 5.63
N MET A 149 -13.51 -2.41 5.93
CA MET A 149 -14.27 -1.15 6.09
C MET A 149 -14.23 -0.60 7.52
N GLU A 150 -13.38 -1.16 8.38
CA GLU A 150 -13.43 -0.93 9.83
C GLU A 150 -12.15 -0.27 10.33
N PRO A 151 -12.23 0.66 11.30
CA PRO A 151 -11.04 1.30 11.86
C PRO A 151 -10.18 0.28 12.61
N PRO A 152 -8.84 0.33 12.47
CA PRO A 152 -7.94 -0.61 13.14
C PRO A 152 -8.06 -0.46 14.66
N VAL A 153 -8.33 -1.56 15.35
CA VAL A 153 -8.32 -1.61 16.82
C VAL A 153 -6.90 -1.87 17.30
N GLY A 154 -6.49 -1.25 18.41
CA GLY A 154 -5.14 -1.42 18.93
C GLY A 154 -4.85 -2.84 19.44
N PHE A 155 -3.57 -3.19 19.54
CA PHE A 155 -3.09 -4.48 20.06
C PHE A 155 -3.77 -4.89 21.39
N TRP A 156 -3.94 -3.95 22.32
CA TRP A 156 -4.53 -4.24 23.63
C TRP A 156 -6.02 -4.59 23.60
N SER A 157 -6.78 -4.01 22.67
CA SER A 157 -8.19 -4.37 22.48
C SER A 157 -8.34 -5.78 21.93
N GLU A 158 -7.43 -6.21 21.05
CA GLU A 158 -7.41 -7.60 20.55
C GLU A 158 -7.05 -8.60 21.65
N MET A 159 -6.06 -8.27 22.49
CA MET A 159 -5.68 -9.12 23.63
C MET A 159 -6.82 -9.30 24.63
N LEU A 160 -7.59 -8.25 24.91
CA LEU A 160 -8.77 -8.32 25.78
C LEU A 160 -9.92 -9.14 25.14
N ASP A 161 -10.07 -9.07 23.82
CA ASP A 161 -11.07 -9.85 23.10
C ASP A 161 -10.78 -11.35 23.14
N LEU A 162 -9.50 -11.71 23.07
CA LEU A 162 -9.02 -13.08 23.24
C LEU A 162 -9.40 -13.64 24.62
N CYS A 163 -9.21 -12.83 25.68
CA CYS A 163 -9.58 -13.20 27.05
C CYS A 163 -11.10 -13.20 27.31
N THR A 164 -11.89 -12.50 26.48
CA THR A 164 -13.35 -12.41 26.61
C THR A 164 -14.10 -13.32 25.63
N PHE A 165 -13.40 -14.27 25.00
CA PHE A 165 -13.93 -15.25 24.04
C PHE A 165 -14.70 -14.59 22.89
N GLY A 166 -14.17 -13.48 22.35
CA GLY A 166 -14.75 -12.83 21.17
C GLY A 166 -16.09 -12.15 21.42
N LYS A 167 -16.52 -11.97 22.67
CA LYS A 167 -17.79 -11.29 22.98
C LYS A 167 -17.79 -9.83 22.56
N LEU A 168 -16.61 -9.20 22.43
CA LEU A 168 -16.48 -7.83 21.93
C LEU A 168 -16.35 -7.80 20.40
N HIS A 169 -16.14 -8.95 19.74
CA HIS A 169 -15.82 -9.11 18.31
C HIS A 169 -17.01 -9.05 17.34
N LYS A 170 -18.24 -9.02 17.85
CA LYS A 170 -19.43 -9.29 17.04
C LYS A 170 -19.63 -8.24 15.94
N GLY A 171 -19.41 -8.65 14.69
CA GLY A 171 -19.71 -7.88 13.48
C GLY A 171 -18.53 -7.10 12.88
N ARG A 172 -17.28 -7.42 13.30
CA ARG A 172 -16.06 -6.69 12.91
C ARG A 172 -15.33 -7.14 11.64
N ASP A 173 -15.88 -8.12 10.94
CA ASP A 173 -15.30 -8.68 9.71
C ASP A 173 -16.08 -8.25 8.46
N ARG A 174 -16.53 -6.99 8.40
CA ARG A 174 -17.25 -6.48 7.22
C ARG A 174 -16.25 -6.11 6.12
N ARG A 175 -16.17 -6.99 5.11
CA ARG A 175 -15.25 -6.86 3.98
C ARG A 175 -15.98 -6.44 2.70
N ALA A 176 -15.39 -5.55 1.92
CA ALA A 176 -15.78 -5.33 0.52
C ALA A 176 -15.25 -6.47 -0.36
N SER A 177 -16.06 -6.98 -1.30
CA SER A 177 -15.65 -8.12 -2.14
C SER A 177 -14.53 -7.78 -3.14
N SER A 178 -14.25 -6.50 -3.38
CA SER A 178 -13.09 -6.03 -4.14
C SER A 178 -12.71 -4.58 -3.82
N VAL A 179 -11.44 -4.23 -3.98
CA VAL A 179 -10.91 -2.85 -3.85
C VAL A 179 -11.53 -1.89 -4.88
N ALA A 180 -12.00 -2.41 -6.02
CA ALA A 180 -12.58 -1.63 -7.11
C ALA A 180 -14.03 -1.16 -6.87
N GLN A 181 -14.67 -1.62 -5.78
CA GLN A 181 -16.05 -1.26 -5.41
C GLN A 181 -16.13 -0.17 -4.33
N MET A 182 -14.99 0.41 -3.95
CA MET A 182 -14.88 1.65 -3.16
C MET A 182 -14.78 2.87 -4.09
#